data_AF-A0A397FDT9-F1
#
_entry.id   AF-A0A397FDT9-F1
#
_cell.length_a   1.000
_cell.length_b   1.000
_cell.length_c   1.000
_cell.angle_alpha   90.00
_cell.angle_beta   90.00
_cell.angle_gamma   90.00
#
_symmetry.space_group_name_H-M   'P 1'
#
loop_
_entity.id
_entity.type
_entity.pdbx_description
1 polymer ?
#
loop_
_entity_poly.entity_id
_entity_poly.type
_entity_poly.pdbx_seq_one_letter_code
_entity_poly.pdbx_strand_id
1 'polypeptide(L)'
;SPELQLAFETNPYVDIVADMEAPTEQVEAIPGEATQSFVHKLQAFTEAQQKPVKDLLALHPTLFHGTPTFFWITDSIAIPQASPDLVSELAVVDGVKTIRVPHTAHIEGGGID
;
A
#
# COMPACT_ATOMS: atom_id res chain seq x y z
N SER A 1 2.84 -2.99 -14.57
CA SER A 1 3.82 -4.03 -14.22
C SER A 1 3.47 -5.31 -14.99
N PRO A 2 4.43 -6.00 -15.65
CA PRO A 2 4.19 -7.26 -16.34
C PRO A 2 3.55 -8.34 -15.46
N GLU A 3 3.90 -8.37 -14.16
CA GLU A 3 3.34 -9.32 -13.19
C GLU A 3 1.85 -9.09 -12.94
N LEU A 4 1.42 -7.83 -12.83
CA LEU A 4 0.00 -7.48 -12.69
C LEU A 4 -0.78 -7.85 -13.94
N GLN A 5 -0.20 -7.62 -15.12
CA GLN A 5 -0.84 -7.99 -16.38
C GLN A 5 -1.07 -9.51 -16.45
N LEU A 6 -0.05 -10.30 -16.13
CA LEU A 6 -0.17 -11.77 -16.06
C LEU A 6 -1.19 -12.23 -15.01
N ALA A 7 -1.24 -11.58 -13.85
CA ALA A 7 -2.19 -11.92 -12.81
C ALA A 7 -3.65 -11.70 -13.28
N PHE A 8 -3.91 -10.61 -14.02
CA PHE A 8 -5.24 -10.31 -14.55
C PHE A 8 -5.64 -11.13 -15.78
N GLU A 9 -4.70 -11.71 -16.52
CA GLU A 9 -5.02 -12.66 -17.61
C GLU A 9 -5.74 -13.92 -17.11
N THR A 10 -5.52 -14.28 -15.83
CA THR A 10 -6.04 -15.51 -15.24
C THR A 10 -7.09 -15.26 -14.15
N ASN A 11 -7.14 -14.06 -13.58
CA ASN A 11 -8.06 -13.72 -12.49
C ASN A 11 -8.68 -12.33 -12.69
N PRO A 12 -10.00 -12.16 -12.54
CA PRO A 12 -10.66 -10.86 -12.64
C PRO A 12 -10.36 -9.93 -11.44
N TYR A 13 -9.88 -10.49 -10.33
CA TYR A 13 -9.49 -9.77 -9.12
C TYR A 13 -8.18 -10.34 -8.60
N VAL A 14 -7.26 -9.46 -8.19
CA VAL A 14 -5.94 -9.84 -7.71
C VAL A 14 -5.59 -9.03 -6.47
N ASP A 15 -4.88 -9.63 -5.52
CA ASP A 15 -4.34 -8.86 -4.40
C ASP A 15 -3.23 -7.95 -4.92
N ILE A 16 -3.19 -6.71 -4.45
CA ILE A 16 -2.17 -5.74 -4.81
C ILE A 16 -1.59 -5.03 -3.59
N VAL A 17 -0.40 -4.46 -3.77
CA VAL A 17 0.21 -3.49 -2.87
C VAL A 17 0.53 -2.23 -3.68
N ALA A 18 -0.03 -1.10 -3.24
CA ALA A 18 0.35 0.23 -3.71
C ALA A 18 1.42 0.81 -2.78
N ASP A 19 2.59 1.13 -3.31
CA ASP A 19 3.60 1.92 -2.59
C ASP A 19 3.38 3.40 -2.88
N MET A 20 3.51 4.21 -1.84
CA MET A 20 3.50 5.65 -1.99
C MET A 20 4.89 6.17 -2.42
N GLU A 21 4.92 7.35 -3.02
CA GLU A 21 6.15 8.08 -3.27
C GLU A 21 6.81 8.47 -1.95
N ALA A 22 8.15 8.48 -1.95
CA ALA A 22 8.86 8.94 -0.77
C ALA A 22 8.56 10.44 -0.59
N PRO A 23 8.05 10.86 0.56
CA PRO A 23 7.68 12.25 0.78
C PRO A 23 8.92 13.16 0.69
N THR A 24 8.73 14.34 0.10
CA THR A 24 9.78 15.37 0.06
C THR A 24 9.97 16.06 1.41
N GLU A 25 8.95 16.01 2.26
CA GLU A 25 8.97 16.49 3.63
C GLU A 25 9.40 15.37 4.59
N GLN A 26 10.14 15.75 5.64
CA GLN A 26 10.61 14.80 6.66
C GLN A 26 10.04 15.19 8.03
N VAL A 27 9.65 14.19 8.80
CA VAL A 27 9.30 14.37 10.21
C VAL A 27 10.61 14.33 11.01
N GLU A 28 11.05 15.49 11.50
CA GLU A 28 12.25 15.59 12.30
C GLU A 28 12.01 15.17 13.76
N ALA A 29 12.96 14.41 14.31
CA ALA A 29 12.98 14.12 15.74
C ALA A 29 13.52 15.34 16.50
N ILE A 30 12.75 15.84 17.46
CA ILE A 30 13.18 16.98 18.27
C ILE A 30 14.03 16.46 19.45
N PRO A 31 15.24 17.00 19.69
CA PRO A 31 16.05 16.59 20.83
C PRO A 31 15.29 16.77 22.17
N GLY A 32 15.20 15.69 22.95
CA GLY A 32 14.45 15.68 24.22
C GLY A 32 12.96 15.37 24.09
N GLU A 33 12.44 15.16 22.87
CA GLU A 33 11.08 14.67 22.66
C GLU A 33 10.96 13.19 23.06
N ALA A 34 9.82 12.83 23.66
CA ALA A 34 9.51 11.45 23.96
C ALA A 34 9.32 10.65 22.66
N THR A 35 9.94 9.47 22.55
CA THR A 35 9.85 8.58 21.37
C THR A 35 8.40 8.34 20.92
N GLN A 36 7.46 8.23 21.85
CA GLN A 36 6.04 8.05 21.53
C GLN A 36 5.44 9.24 20.76
N SER A 37 5.82 10.47 21.11
CA SER A 37 5.37 11.68 20.42
C SER A 37 5.90 11.72 18.98
N PHE A 38 7.17 11.36 18.79
CA PHE A 38 7.77 11.23 17.46
C PHE A 38 7.08 10.15 16.61
N VAL A 39 6.80 8.96 17.19
CA VAL A 39 6.06 7.88 16.51
C VAL A 39 4.66 8.34 16.11
N HIS A 40 3.94 9.06 16.97
CA HIS A 40 2.62 9.60 16.63
C HIS A 40 2.68 10.59 15.47
N LYS A 41 3.70 11.47 15.43
CA LYS A 41 3.90 12.39 14.29
C LYS A 41 4.16 11.63 12.99
N LEU A 42 5.02 10.61 13.03
CA LEU A 42 5.28 9.75 11.87
C LEU A 42 4.01 9.06 11.38
N GLN A 43 3.25 8.45 12.29
CA GLN A 43 2.01 7.79 11.93
C GLN A 43 1.00 8.76 11.30
N ALA A 44 0.79 9.93 11.91
CA ALA A 44 -0.12 10.95 11.39
C ALA A 44 0.34 11.49 10.02
N PHE A 45 1.66 11.65 9.84
CA PHE A 45 2.23 12.06 8.57
C PHE A 45 2.00 11.02 7.48
N THR A 46 2.27 9.74 7.75
CA THR A 46 2.02 8.67 6.78
C THR A 46 0.53 8.51 6.49
N GLU A 47 -0.35 8.64 7.49
CA GLU A 47 -1.81 8.63 7.28
C GLU A 47 -2.27 9.76 6.34
N ALA A 48 -1.63 10.93 6.40
CA ALA A 48 -1.90 12.04 5.49
C ALA A 48 -1.43 11.73 4.06
N GLN A 49 -0.25 11.12 3.89
CA GLN A 49 0.26 10.69 2.59
C GLN A 49 -0.64 9.64 1.93
N GLN A 50 -1.18 8.71 2.72
CA GLN A 50 -2.04 7.63 2.22
C GLN A 50 -3.51 8.04 2.01
N LYS A 51 -3.87 9.29 2.37
CA LYS A 51 -5.24 9.79 2.27
C LYS A 51 -5.82 9.75 0.85
N PRO A 52 -5.10 10.13 -0.22
CA PRO A 52 -5.63 10.08 -1.59
C PRO A 52 -6.09 8.67 -1.99
N VAL A 53 -5.30 7.64 -1.67
CA VAL A 53 -5.69 6.25 -1.92
C VAL A 53 -6.88 5.85 -1.06
N LYS A 54 -6.90 6.22 0.23
CA LYS A 54 -8.05 5.95 1.10
C LYS A 54 -9.35 6.57 0.58
N ASP A 55 -9.28 7.80 0.10
CA ASP A 55 -10.43 8.50 -0.46
C ASP A 55 -10.89 7.85 -1.78
N LEU A 56 -9.95 7.44 -2.66
CA LEU A 56 -10.27 6.68 -3.87
C LEU A 56 -11.01 5.36 -3.55
N LEU A 57 -10.51 4.60 -2.58
CA LEU A 57 -11.14 3.34 -2.18
C LEU A 57 -12.54 3.55 -1.61
N ALA A 58 -12.77 4.67 -0.91
CA ALA A 58 -14.09 5.05 -0.42
C ALA A 58 -15.06 5.45 -1.54
N LEU A 59 -14.56 6.05 -2.63
CA LEU A 59 -15.35 6.39 -3.82
C LEU A 59 -15.72 5.16 -4.66
N HIS A 60 -14.89 4.13 -4.63
CA HIS A 60 -15.03 2.93 -5.47
C HIS A 60 -15.09 1.62 -4.66
N PRO A 61 -16.03 1.47 -3.71
CA PRO A 61 -16.07 0.31 -2.80
C PRO A 61 -16.39 -1.03 -3.50
N THR A 62 -16.83 -1.00 -4.76
CA THR A 62 -17.14 -2.18 -5.57
C THR A 62 -15.97 -2.67 -6.43
N LEU A 63 -14.87 -1.91 -6.48
CA LEU A 63 -13.72 -2.25 -7.33
C LEU A 63 -12.67 -3.12 -6.61
N PHE A 64 -12.89 -3.45 -5.35
CA PHE A 64 -12.11 -4.40 -4.57
C PHE A 64 -12.99 -5.18 -3.58
N HIS A 65 -12.49 -6.31 -3.07
CA HIS A 65 -13.17 -7.08 -2.02
C HIS A 65 -12.29 -7.27 -0.80
N GLY A 66 -12.87 -7.14 0.39
CA GLY A 66 -12.16 -7.28 1.67
C GLY A 66 -11.74 -5.92 2.26
N THR A 67 -10.86 -5.96 3.25
CA THR A 67 -10.45 -4.76 3.99
C THR A 67 -9.02 -4.36 3.62
N PRO A 68 -8.81 -3.19 3.01
CA PRO A 68 -7.48 -2.65 2.76
C PRO A 68 -6.70 -2.44 4.04
N THR A 69 -5.40 -2.70 4.01
CA THR A 69 -4.48 -2.49 5.15
C THR A 69 -3.49 -1.39 4.80
N PHE A 70 -3.40 -0.39 5.68
CA PHE A 70 -2.55 0.77 5.54
C PHE A 70 -1.31 0.62 6.43
N PHE A 71 -0.13 0.49 5.84
CA PHE A 71 1.12 0.29 6.55
C PHE A 71 1.86 1.62 6.67
N TRP A 72 1.92 2.14 7.90
CA TRP A 72 2.55 3.43 8.18
C TRP A 72 4.09 3.39 8.12
N ILE A 73 4.72 2.23 8.35
CA ILE A 73 6.18 2.09 8.37
C ILE A 73 6.75 2.06 6.95
N THR A 74 6.12 1.30 6.07
CA THR A 74 6.59 1.08 4.69
C THR A 74 5.97 2.05 3.70
N ASP A 75 5.07 2.92 4.18
CA ASP A 75 4.23 3.80 3.40
C ASP A 75 3.58 3.07 2.20
N SER A 76 2.92 1.95 2.51
CA SER A 76 2.30 1.10 1.51
C SER A 76 0.92 0.63 1.94
N ILE A 77 0.11 0.25 0.95
CA ILE A 77 -1.30 -0.06 1.13
C ILE A 77 -1.57 -1.40 0.45
N ALA A 78 -1.91 -2.42 1.23
CA ALA A 78 -2.37 -3.70 0.70
C ALA A 78 -3.87 -3.64 0.43
N ILE A 79 -4.27 -3.98 -0.79
CA ILE A 79 -5.65 -3.96 -1.24
C ILE A 79 -5.99 -5.37 -1.72
N PRO A 80 -6.82 -6.12 -0.98
CA PRO A 80 -7.24 -7.45 -1.39
C PRO A 80 -8.19 -7.39 -2.58
N GLN A 81 -8.08 -8.38 -3.46
CA GLN A 81 -9.02 -8.62 -4.56
C GLN A 81 -9.36 -7.34 -5.34
N ALA A 82 -8.36 -6.60 -5.78
CA ALA A 82 -8.51 -5.41 -6.61
C ALA A 82 -8.81 -5.79 -8.06
N SER A 83 -9.72 -5.05 -8.70
CA SER A 83 -10.02 -5.17 -10.13
C SER A 83 -8.98 -4.43 -11.00
N PRO A 84 -8.90 -4.73 -12.32
CA PRO A 84 -8.09 -3.96 -13.27
C PRO A 84 -8.45 -2.47 -13.31
N ASP A 85 -9.74 -2.16 -13.15
CA ASP A 85 -10.24 -0.77 -13.13
C ASP A 85 -9.68 -0.03 -11.91
N LEU A 86 -9.67 -0.66 -10.72
CA LEU A 86 -9.06 -0.05 -9.54
C LEU A 86 -7.56 0.20 -9.73
N VAL A 87 -6.84 -0.74 -10.34
CA VAL A 87 -5.41 -0.57 -10.64
C VAL A 87 -5.17 0.61 -11.57
N SER A 88 -6.06 0.81 -12.55
CA SER A 88 -5.99 1.93 -13.48
C SER A 88 -6.23 3.27 -12.78
N GLU A 89 -7.23 3.34 -11.90
CA GLU A 89 -7.51 4.54 -11.09
C GLU A 89 -6.36 4.84 -10.11
N LEU A 90 -5.80 3.82 -9.44
CA LEU A 90 -4.67 3.99 -8.52
C LEU A 90 -3.41 4.49 -9.24
N ALA A 91 -3.19 4.09 -10.51
CA ALA A 91 -2.00 4.47 -11.26
C ALA A 91 -1.92 5.97 -11.60
N VAL A 92 -3.04 6.69 -11.45
CA VAL A 92 -3.12 8.14 -11.68
C VAL A 92 -3.31 8.93 -10.37
N VAL A 93 -3.36 8.26 -9.22
CA VAL A 93 -3.41 8.94 -7.91
C VAL A 93 -2.06 9.57 -7.62
N ASP A 94 -2.08 10.86 -7.32
CA ASP A 94 -0.89 11.60 -6.90
C ASP A 94 -0.29 10.98 -5.64
N GLY A 95 1.02 10.76 -5.66
CA GLY A 95 1.75 10.07 -4.60
C GLY A 95 1.73 8.54 -4.67
N VAL A 96 1.06 7.88 -5.63
CA VAL A 96 1.25 6.43 -5.85
C VAL A 96 2.48 6.21 -6.73
N LYS A 97 3.50 5.54 -6.19
CA LYS A 97 4.76 5.27 -6.89
C LYS A 97 4.68 4.01 -7.74
N THR A 98 4.23 2.91 -7.15
CA THR A 98 4.22 1.58 -7.78
C THR A 98 3.06 0.75 -7.29
N ILE A 99 2.46 -0.02 -8.20
CA ILE A 99 1.47 -1.05 -7.88
C ILE A 99 2.06 -2.40 -8.27
N ARG A 100 2.02 -3.37 -7.36
CA ARG A 100 2.56 -4.72 -7.57
C ARG A 100 1.68 -5.76 -6.91
N VAL A 101 1.85 -7.02 -7.32
CA VAL A 101 1.31 -8.16 -6.57
C VAL A 101 2.10 -8.33 -5.26
N PRO A 102 1.46 -8.77 -4.16
CA PRO A 102 2.16 -9.08 -2.92
C PRO A 102 3.28 -10.09 -3.18
N HIS A 103 4.46 -9.83 -2.63
CA HIS A 103 5.54 -10.82 -2.66
C HIS A 103 5.21 -11.92 -1.63
N THR A 104 4.68 -13.05 -2.08
CA THR A 104 4.67 -14.26 -1.28
C THR A 104 6.11 -14.79 -1.26
N ALA A 105 6.84 -14.52 -0.19
CA ALA A 105 8.07 -15.26 0.07
C ALA A 105 7.70 -16.74 0.22
N HIS A 106 8.05 -17.56 -0.76
CA HIS A 106 7.99 -19.01 -0.60
C HIS A 106 9.10 -19.39 0.37
N ILE A 107 8.79 -19.41 1.67
CA ILE A 107 9.69 -19.99 2.66
C ILE A 107 9.56 -21.50 2.47
N GLU A 108 10.46 -22.09 1.69
CA GLU A 108 10.72 -23.52 1.78
C GLU A 108 11.15 -23.77 3.22
N GLY A 109 10.21 -24.26 4.03
CA GLY A 109 10.51 -24.75 5.36
C GLY A 109 11.49 -25.89 5.19
N GLY A 110 12.78 -25.60 5.36
CA GLY A 110 13.83 -26.61 5.43
C GLY A 110 13.47 -27.58 6.56
N GLY A 111 12.88 -28.72 6.17
CA GLY A 111 12.76 -29.87 7.04
C GLY A 111 14.16 -30.26 7.44
N ILE A 112 14.48 -30.01 8.70
CA ILE A 112 15.59 -30.68 9.37
C ILE A 112 15.12 -32.11 9.62
N ASP A 113 15.53 -33.03 8.74
CA ASP A 113 15.67 -34.45 9.08
C ASP A 113 16.92 -34.65 9.97
#